data_AF-A0A933TBG4-F1
#
_entry.id   AF-A0A933TBG4-F1
#
_cell.length_a   1.000
_cell.length_b   1.000
_cell.length_c   1.000
_cell.angle_alpha   90.00
_cell.angle_beta   90.00
_cell.angle_gamma   90.00
#
_symmetry.space_group_name_H-M   'P 1'
#
loop_
_entity.id
_entity.type
_entity.pdbx_description
1 polymer ?
#
loop_
_entity_poly.entity_id
_entity_poly.type
_entity_poly.pdbx_seq_one_letter_code
_entity_poly.pdbx_strand_id
1 'polypeptide(L)'
;MTAAWLLVLGAVSAATGGDTLKGLDLALYHGQGMRDSMRFLMDYYRDEAPYLVRPDVDNAARFLLAADAAVSRPFGSAKNLESVEEAARAGADLVAVLDAQAGFKRDLRLEKRARVALRAEFRDLSGKRLVALEAENVQAPLVDARVRVRRDLYREFAAALDAAAADLESRVRASPELALFAAVRSSGAAAGPGTAARALSSEVDNASFRLPVEPTAVAWVAGVERYEDGGLAPHAERDALAVRNQLIGLGWPDRNVLWFSGRRAERAQLRQGLEAFRRRGAAAAKTFLYFAGRAVTDPGTGRTSLLAWDGGRIPLDDVLDAAPGAGAAVAVFEAPAALGPARPGASMKGRATGPSPWNCSGP
;
A
#
# COMPACT_ATOMS: atom_id res chain seq x y z
N MET A 1 23.10 -24.45 1.05
CA MET A 1 22.07 -23.44 1.41
C MET A 1 20.83 -24.03 2.09
N THR A 2 20.54 -25.33 1.99
CA THR A 2 19.37 -25.99 2.59
C THR A 2 19.48 -26.26 4.11
N ALA A 3 20.69 -26.41 4.66
CA ALA A 3 20.89 -26.69 6.09
C ALA A 3 20.59 -25.48 7.02
N ALA A 4 20.74 -24.25 6.53
CA ALA A 4 20.50 -23.04 7.33
C ALA A 4 19.00 -22.78 7.56
N TRP A 5 18.13 -23.18 6.62
CA TRP A 5 16.68 -22.99 6.74
C TRP A 5 16.02 -23.95 7.74
N LEU A 6 16.54 -25.17 7.87
CA LEU A 6 16.04 -26.17 8.83
C LEU A 6 16.35 -25.80 10.29
N LEU A 7 17.47 -25.11 10.56
CA LEU A 7 17.82 -24.62 11.90
C LEU A 7 16.92 -23.46 12.36
N VAL A 8 16.50 -22.57 11.44
CA VAL A 8 15.58 -21.47 11.77
C VAL A 8 14.19 -22.00 12.11
N LEU A 9 13.68 -22.99 11.37
CA LEU A 9 12.38 -23.60 11.66
C LEU A 9 12.36 -24.39 12.99
N GLY A 10 13.47 -25.05 13.35
CA GLY A 10 13.60 -25.74 14.63
C GLY A 10 13.60 -24.81 15.85
N ALA A 11 14.21 -23.62 15.73
CA ALA A 11 14.23 -22.62 16.81
C ALA A 11 12.86 -21.95 17.01
N VAL A 12 12.06 -21.79 15.96
CA VAL A 12 10.71 -21.19 16.05
C VAL A 12 9.72 -22.10 16.79
N SER A 13 9.86 -23.43 16.67
CA SER A 13 8.98 -24.39 17.34
C SER A 13 9.13 -24.38 18.88
N ALA A 14 10.35 -24.10 19.38
CA ALA A 14 10.64 -24.02 20.81
C ALA A 14 10.34 -22.64 21.44
N ALA A 15 10.17 -21.60 20.61
CA ALA A 15 9.88 -20.22 21.02
C ALA A 15 8.37 -19.91 21.04
N THR A 16 7.52 -20.91 21.23
CA THR A 16 6.06 -20.77 21.37
C THR A 16 5.62 -20.21 22.73
N GLY A 17 6.57 -19.83 23.58
CA GLY A 17 6.30 -19.04 24.79
C GLY A 17 5.97 -17.60 24.41
N GLY A 18 4.76 -17.16 24.78
CA GLY A 18 4.15 -15.87 24.39
C GLY A 18 4.86 -14.57 24.81
N ASP A 19 6.15 -14.61 25.15
CA ASP A 19 6.97 -13.46 25.53
C ASP A 19 7.89 -12.96 24.40
N THR A 20 7.93 -13.62 23.24
CA THR A 20 8.80 -13.21 22.11
C THR A 20 8.51 -11.79 21.60
N LEU A 21 7.26 -11.34 21.70
CA LEU A 21 6.84 -10.01 21.25
C LEU A 21 7.18 -8.89 22.25
N LYS A 22 7.52 -9.21 23.50
CA LYS A 22 7.86 -8.20 24.52
C LYS A 22 9.13 -7.41 24.23
N GLY A 23 9.98 -7.90 23.33
CA GLY A 23 11.16 -7.18 22.87
C GLY A 23 10.90 -6.13 21.80
N LEU A 24 9.65 -5.96 21.37
CA LEU A 24 9.26 -5.05 20.29
C LEU A 24 8.46 -3.86 20.79
N ASP A 25 8.73 -2.71 20.20
CA ASP A 25 7.96 -1.48 20.38
C ASP A 25 6.90 -1.35 19.27
N LEU A 26 5.63 -1.20 19.66
CA LEU A 26 4.51 -1.13 18.73
C LEU A 26 3.96 0.29 18.58
N ALA A 27 3.74 0.74 17.36
CA ALA A 27 2.90 1.89 17.07
C ALA A 27 1.48 1.44 16.69
N LEU A 28 0.49 2.00 17.35
CA LEU A 28 -0.93 1.75 17.07
C LEU A 28 -1.49 2.90 16.24
N TYR A 29 -2.20 2.54 15.16
CA TYR A 29 -2.88 3.48 14.28
C TYR A 29 -4.33 3.03 14.06
N HIS A 30 -5.29 3.92 14.32
CA HIS A 30 -6.71 3.63 14.09
C HIS A 30 -7.09 3.88 12.62
N GLY A 31 -7.52 2.81 11.95
CA GLY A 31 -8.00 2.82 10.58
C GLY A 31 -9.29 3.64 10.40
N GLN A 32 -9.69 3.82 9.14
CA GLN A 32 -10.90 4.58 8.82
C GLN A 32 -12.16 3.87 9.32
N GLY A 33 -12.25 2.54 9.21
CA GLY A 33 -13.43 1.80 9.67
C GLY A 33 -13.64 1.89 11.18
N MET A 34 -12.59 1.96 11.99
CA MET A 34 -12.69 2.25 13.44
C MET A 34 -13.32 3.64 13.68
N ARG A 35 -12.88 4.66 12.94
CA ARG A 35 -13.45 6.02 13.02
C ARG A 35 -14.91 6.07 12.55
N ASP A 36 -15.22 5.35 11.49
CA ASP A 36 -16.57 5.27 10.94
C ASP A 36 -17.51 4.50 11.89
N SER A 37 -17.04 3.41 12.51
CA SER A 37 -17.77 2.66 13.53
C SER A 37 -18.01 3.49 14.79
N MET A 38 -17.02 4.28 15.23
CA MET A 38 -17.21 5.23 16.31
C MET A 38 -18.28 6.26 15.96
N ARG A 39 -18.22 6.83 14.75
CA ARG A 39 -19.24 7.78 14.29
C ARG A 39 -20.62 7.13 14.25
N PHE A 40 -20.73 5.93 13.68
CA PHE A 40 -21.98 5.17 13.65
C PHE A 40 -22.54 4.93 15.05
N LEU A 41 -21.72 4.50 16.00
CA LEU A 41 -22.15 4.32 17.39
C LEU A 41 -22.66 5.65 17.96
N MET A 42 -21.89 6.73 17.80
CA MET A 42 -22.27 8.06 18.31
C MET A 42 -23.56 8.61 17.68
N ASP A 43 -23.76 8.41 16.37
CA ASP A 43 -24.96 8.83 15.65
C ASP A 43 -26.17 7.96 16.02
N TYR A 44 -25.99 6.63 16.09
CA TYR A 44 -27.03 5.70 16.55
C TYR A 44 -27.50 6.06 17.97
N TYR A 45 -26.58 6.41 18.86
CA TYR A 45 -26.91 6.82 20.22
C TYR A 45 -27.63 8.16 20.28
N ARG A 46 -27.21 9.13 19.45
CA ARG A 46 -27.87 10.43 19.36
C ARG A 46 -29.34 10.30 18.92
N ASP A 47 -29.61 9.47 17.92
CA ASP A 47 -30.92 9.43 17.26
C ASP A 47 -31.90 8.47 17.92
N GLU A 48 -31.46 7.29 18.37
CA GLU A 48 -32.36 6.27 18.94
C GLU A 48 -32.46 6.31 20.47
N ALA A 49 -31.63 7.10 21.17
CA ALA A 49 -31.55 7.06 22.63
C ALA A 49 -31.44 8.40 23.40
N PRO A 50 -32.26 9.43 23.10
CA PRO A 50 -32.19 10.73 23.79
C PRO A 50 -32.49 10.69 25.30
N TYR A 51 -33.03 9.58 25.82
CA TYR A 51 -33.44 9.43 27.23
C TYR A 51 -32.49 8.58 28.08
N LEU A 52 -31.37 8.09 27.54
CA LEU A 52 -30.38 7.35 28.33
C LEU A 52 -29.44 8.33 29.05
N VAL A 53 -29.50 8.28 30.38
CA VAL A 53 -28.65 9.06 31.30
C VAL A 53 -27.18 8.65 31.11
N ARG A 54 -26.43 9.48 30.36
CA ARG A 54 -24.96 9.50 30.21
C ARG A 54 -24.20 8.16 30.39
N PRO A 55 -24.28 7.21 29.44
CA PRO A 55 -23.33 6.11 29.35
C PRO A 55 -22.55 6.06 28.00
N ASP A 56 -22.69 7.04 27.11
CA ASP A 56 -22.30 6.87 25.69
C ASP A 56 -20.82 7.02 25.36
N VAL A 57 -20.09 7.89 26.07
CA VAL A 57 -18.65 8.08 25.80
C VAL A 57 -17.84 6.88 26.33
N ASP A 58 -18.27 6.31 27.46
CA ASP A 58 -17.55 5.23 28.13
C ASP A 58 -17.54 3.93 27.33
N ASN A 59 -18.61 3.65 26.57
CA ASN A 59 -18.68 2.44 25.77
C ASN A 59 -17.88 2.55 24.47
N ALA A 60 -17.91 3.71 23.80
CA ALA A 60 -17.04 3.96 22.65
C ALA A 60 -15.56 3.98 23.07
N ALA A 61 -15.25 4.59 24.22
CA ALA A 61 -13.91 4.55 24.79
C ALA A 61 -13.49 3.11 25.17
N ARG A 62 -14.38 2.33 25.79
CA ARG A 62 -14.14 0.91 26.07
C ARG A 62 -13.86 0.11 24.81
N PHE A 63 -14.57 0.40 23.72
CA PHE A 63 -14.36 -0.26 22.44
C PHE A 63 -12.93 -0.04 21.90
N LEU A 64 -12.48 1.22 21.90
CA LEU A 64 -11.10 1.56 21.54
C LEU A 64 -10.09 0.91 22.49
N LEU A 65 -10.30 1.05 23.80
CA LEU A 65 -9.38 0.53 24.81
C LEU A 65 -9.27 -0.99 24.76
N ALA A 66 -10.36 -1.71 24.47
CA ALA A 66 -10.34 -3.16 24.33
C ALA A 66 -9.57 -3.61 23.09
N ALA A 67 -9.77 -2.94 21.95
CA ALA A 67 -9.04 -3.22 20.72
C ALA A 67 -7.54 -2.89 20.87
N ASP A 68 -7.22 -1.72 21.43
CA ASP A 68 -5.85 -1.29 21.72
C ASP A 68 -5.18 -2.28 22.68
N ALA A 69 -5.87 -2.69 23.76
CA ALA A 69 -5.32 -3.64 24.74
C ALA A 69 -5.08 -5.04 24.13
N ALA A 70 -6.01 -5.53 23.30
CA ALA A 70 -5.86 -6.83 22.65
C ALA A 70 -4.59 -6.91 21.79
N VAL A 71 -4.22 -5.79 21.16
CA VAL A 71 -3.06 -5.73 20.27
C VAL A 71 -1.80 -5.29 20.99
N SER A 72 -1.87 -4.43 22.00
CA SER A 72 -0.68 -3.91 22.71
C SER A 72 -0.15 -4.81 23.82
N ARG A 73 -0.99 -5.57 24.53
CA ARG A 73 -0.56 -6.42 25.67
C ARG A 73 0.57 -7.41 25.35
N PRO A 74 0.64 -8.03 24.15
CA PRO A 74 1.74 -8.92 23.80
C PRO A 74 3.10 -8.21 23.65
N PHE A 75 3.12 -6.89 23.50
CA PHE A 75 4.32 -6.10 23.18
C PHE A 75 4.95 -5.46 24.43
N GLY A 76 6.22 -5.06 24.33
CA GLY A 76 6.95 -4.45 25.45
C GLY A 76 6.51 -3.02 25.72
N SER A 77 6.25 -2.27 24.64
CA SER A 77 5.62 -0.97 24.70
C SER A 77 4.68 -0.77 23.51
N ALA A 78 3.68 0.09 23.69
CA ALA A 78 2.78 0.51 22.63
C ALA A 78 2.50 2.01 22.73
N LYS A 79 2.53 2.71 21.58
CA LYS A 79 2.21 4.14 21.48
C LYS A 79 1.15 4.35 20.41
N ASN A 80 0.10 5.11 20.74
CA ASN A 80 -0.90 5.57 19.78
C ASN A 80 -0.31 6.73 18.98
N LEU A 81 -0.23 6.60 17.65
CA LEU A 81 0.37 7.59 16.76
C LEU A 81 -0.54 7.84 15.56
N GLU A 82 -0.47 9.04 14.99
CA GLU A 82 -1.40 9.47 13.93
C GLU A 82 -0.92 9.07 12.52
N SER A 83 0.33 8.63 12.39
CA SER A 83 0.93 8.30 11.10
C SER A 83 2.05 7.26 11.20
N VAL A 84 2.34 6.60 10.08
CA VAL A 84 3.46 5.64 9.95
C VAL A 84 4.81 6.38 10.06
N GLU A 85 4.88 7.59 9.54
CA GLU A 85 6.08 8.44 9.62
C GLU A 85 6.41 8.84 11.06
N GLU A 86 5.38 9.12 11.87
CA GLU A 86 5.54 9.38 13.29
C GLU A 86 5.97 8.14 14.06
N ALA A 87 5.46 6.95 13.70
CA ALA A 87 5.91 5.67 14.25
C ALA A 87 7.40 5.43 14.03
N ALA A 88 7.89 5.70 12.82
CA ALA A 88 9.32 5.59 12.52
C ALA A 88 10.16 6.59 13.34
N ARG A 89 9.68 7.83 13.53
CA ARG A 89 10.36 8.84 14.37
C ARG A 89 10.33 8.49 15.85
N ALA A 90 9.27 7.84 16.32
CA ALA A 90 9.09 7.43 17.71
C ALA A 90 9.90 6.18 18.08
N GLY A 91 10.59 5.58 17.11
CA GLY A 91 11.43 4.39 17.29
C GLY A 91 10.65 3.10 17.42
N ALA A 92 9.39 3.04 16.96
CA ALA A 92 8.64 1.79 16.96
C ALA A 92 9.31 0.76 16.02
N ASP A 93 9.22 -0.53 16.33
CA ASP A 93 9.69 -1.59 15.44
C ASP A 93 8.62 -1.97 14.40
N LEU A 94 7.35 -1.82 14.76
CA LEU A 94 6.18 -2.23 13.98
C LEU A 94 5.06 -1.20 14.07
N VAL A 95 4.20 -1.21 13.05
CA VAL A 95 2.92 -0.48 13.05
C VAL A 95 1.77 -1.46 12.96
N ALA A 96 0.79 -1.36 13.86
CA ALA A 96 -0.48 -2.04 13.78
C ALA A 96 -1.58 -1.06 13.38
N VAL A 97 -2.20 -1.31 12.23
CA VAL A 97 -3.40 -0.62 11.77
C VAL A 97 -4.61 -1.38 12.30
N LEU A 98 -5.31 -0.77 13.25
CA LEU A 98 -6.50 -1.33 13.89
C LEU A 98 -7.75 -0.88 13.15
N ASP A 99 -8.56 -1.83 12.72
CA ASP A 99 -9.89 -1.59 12.20
C ASP A 99 -10.89 -2.38 13.03
N ALA A 100 -12.10 -1.84 13.17
CA ALA A 100 -13.12 -2.47 13.95
C ALA A 100 -14.50 -2.12 13.40
N GLN A 101 -15.36 -3.12 13.38
CA GLN A 101 -16.74 -3.02 12.92
C GLN A 101 -17.65 -3.52 14.03
N ALA A 102 -18.54 -2.64 14.45
CA ALA A 102 -19.57 -2.92 15.44
C ALA A 102 -20.94 -2.79 14.77
N GLY A 103 -21.82 -3.76 14.97
CA GLY A 103 -23.17 -3.65 14.44
C GLY A 103 -24.12 -4.70 14.98
N PHE A 104 -25.37 -4.58 14.57
CA PHE A 104 -26.39 -5.58 14.82
C PHE A 104 -26.68 -6.34 13.53
N LYS A 105 -26.44 -7.65 13.51
CA LYS A 105 -26.87 -8.49 12.41
C LYS A 105 -28.31 -8.92 12.67
N ARG A 106 -29.22 -8.62 11.74
CA ARG A 106 -30.55 -9.23 11.72
C ARG A 106 -30.42 -10.60 11.08
N ASP A 107 -30.76 -11.65 11.83
CA ASP A 107 -30.88 -12.98 11.25
C ASP A 107 -32.24 -13.11 10.52
N LEU A 108 -32.43 -14.19 9.75
CA LEU A 108 -33.66 -14.51 9.03
C LEU A 108 -34.90 -14.57 9.95
N ARG A 109 -34.68 -14.78 11.25
CA ARG A 109 -35.71 -14.77 12.30
C ARG A 109 -36.00 -13.38 12.89
N LEU A 110 -35.43 -12.32 12.32
CA LEU A 110 -35.50 -10.93 12.81
C LEU A 110 -34.88 -10.72 14.21
N GLU A 111 -34.16 -11.70 14.73
CA GLU A 111 -33.39 -11.58 15.97
C GLU A 111 -32.20 -10.66 15.73
N LYS A 112 -32.06 -9.62 16.56
CA LYS A 112 -30.87 -8.76 16.57
C LYS A 112 -29.77 -9.47 17.34
N ARG A 113 -28.63 -9.72 16.68
CA ARG A 113 -27.41 -10.23 17.33
C ARG A 113 -26.33 -9.16 17.30
N ALA A 114 -25.69 -8.93 18.44
CA ALA A 114 -24.50 -8.08 18.51
C ALA A 114 -23.36 -8.77 17.75
N ARG A 115 -22.75 -8.04 16.81
CA ARG A 115 -21.58 -8.48 16.05
C ARG A 115 -20.47 -7.48 16.27
N VAL A 116 -19.32 -7.98 16.70
CA VAL A 116 -18.08 -7.22 16.77
C VAL A 116 -17.02 -7.95 15.95
N ALA A 117 -16.45 -7.26 14.97
CA ALA A 117 -15.31 -7.72 14.21
C ALA A 117 -14.14 -6.77 14.46
N LEU A 118 -13.00 -7.30 14.88
CA LEU A 118 -11.76 -6.56 15.07
C LEU A 118 -10.74 -7.07 14.05
N ARG A 119 -10.00 -6.16 13.44
CA ARG A 119 -8.92 -6.45 12.49
C ARG A 119 -7.68 -5.69 12.89
N ALA A 120 -6.54 -6.37 12.92
CA ALA A 120 -5.24 -5.75 13.11
C ALA A 120 -4.33 -6.11 11.94
N GLU A 121 -3.86 -5.11 11.22
CA GLU A 121 -2.88 -5.28 10.14
C GLU A 121 -1.51 -4.78 10.58
N PHE A 122 -0.56 -5.69 10.68
CA PHE A 122 0.81 -5.41 11.11
C PHE A 122 1.69 -5.14 9.90
N ARG A 123 2.46 -4.06 9.99
CA ARG A 123 3.39 -3.59 8.96
C ARG A 123 4.74 -3.29 9.57
N ASP A 124 5.80 -3.47 8.79
CA ASP A 124 7.10 -2.91 9.14
C ASP A 124 7.14 -1.40 8.87
N LEU A 125 8.24 -0.75 9.27
CA LEU A 125 8.45 0.69 9.08
C LEU A 125 8.57 1.12 7.60
N SER A 126 8.78 0.18 6.68
CA SER A 126 8.73 0.47 5.24
C SER A 126 7.30 0.49 4.69
N GLY A 127 6.32 0.15 5.54
CA GLY A 127 4.91 0.00 5.18
C GLY A 127 4.57 -1.35 4.58
N LYS A 128 5.52 -2.29 4.50
CA LYS A 128 5.26 -3.64 4.00
C LYS A 128 4.42 -4.39 5.02
N ARG A 129 3.31 -4.95 4.55
CA ARG A 129 2.43 -5.79 5.35
C ARG A 129 3.13 -7.10 5.73
N LEU A 130 3.13 -7.39 7.03
CA LEU A 130 3.63 -8.64 7.60
C LEU A 130 2.49 -9.65 7.71
N VAL A 131 1.43 -9.27 8.42
CA VAL A 131 0.26 -10.13 8.65
C VAL A 131 -0.98 -9.27 8.86
N ALA A 132 -2.16 -9.79 8.52
CA ALA A 132 -3.42 -9.23 9.03
C ALA A 132 -4.18 -10.32 9.77
N LEU A 133 -4.65 -9.96 10.95
CA LEU A 133 -5.39 -10.84 11.85
C LEU A 133 -6.79 -10.28 12.02
N GLU A 134 -7.77 -11.16 11.97
CA GLU A 134 -9.18 -10.82 12.13
C GLU A 134 -9.77 -11.72 13.22
N ALA A 135 -10.59 -11.12 14.09
CA ALA A 135 -11.36 -11.79 15.12
C ALA A 135 -12.79 -11.30 15.05
N GLU A 136 -13.74 -12.22 15.01
CA GLU A 136 -15.16 -11.89 14.95
C GLU A 136 -15.91 -12.66 16.04
N ASN A 137 -16.76 -11.94 16.77
CA ASN A 137 -17.70 -12.56 17.70
C ASN A 137 -19.13 -12.12 17.39
N VAL A 138 -20.03 -13.09 17.36
CA VAL A 138 -21.47 -12.89 17.24
C VAL A 138 -22.12 -13.54 18.45
N GLN A 139 -22.67 -12.72 19.35
CA GLN A 139 -23.35 -13.23 20.53
C GLN A 139 -24.70 -13.84 20.18
N ALA A 140 -25.12 -14.80 21.00
CA ALA A 140 -26.38 -15.52 20.86
C ALA A 140 -27.59 -14.54 20.82
N PRO A 141 -28.71 -14.94 20.21
CA PRO A 141 -29.88 -14.07 20.11
C PRO A 141 -30.38 -13.67 21.50
N LEU A 142 -30.85 -12.43 21.65
CA LEU A 142 -31.60 -12.03 22.85
C LEU A 142 -32.96 -12.74 22.82
N VAL A 143 -33.05 -13.90 23.46
CA VAL A 143 -34.17 -14.87 23.28
C VAL A 143 -35.49 -14.42 23.91
N ASP A 144 -35.61 -13.25 24.53
CA ASP A 144 -36.86 -12.89 25.20
C ASP A 144 -37.45 -11.55 24.72
N ALA A 145 -38.56 -11.67 23.98
CA ALA A 145 -39.36 -10.57 23.44
C ALA A 145 -39.97 -9.65 24.51
N ARG A 146 -39.79 -9.99 25.80
CA ARG A 146 -40.21 -9.19 26.96
C ARG A 146 -39.06 -8.55 27.73
N VAL A 147 -37.82 -8.69 27.25
CA VAL A 147 -36.64 -8.09 27.91
C VAL A 147 -36.83 -6.58 28.00
N ARG A 148 -36.86 -6.10 29.24
CA ARG A 148 -36.81 -4.68 29.58
C ARG A 148 -35.50 -4.10 29.04
N VAL A 149 -35.60 -3.55 27.83
CA VAL A 149 -35.06 -2.27 27.39
C VAL A 149 -33.56 -2.05 27.65
N ARG A 150 -32.78 -2.22 26.56
CA ARG A 150 -31.48 -1.59 26.27
C ARG A 150 -30.28 -1.99 27.15
N ARG A 151 -30.41 -2.18 28.46
CA ARG A 151 -29.27 -2.50 29.35
C ARG A 151 -28.62 -3.85 28.99
N ASP A 152 -29.43 -4.84 28.63
CA ASP A 152 -28.94 -6.15 28.25
C ASP A 152 -28.24 -6.13 26.88
N LEU A 153 -28.69 -5.28 25.94
CA LEU A 153 -28.00 -5.09 24.65
C LEU A 153 -26.55 -4.60 24.84
N TYR A 154 -26.31 -3.67 25.76
CA TYR A 154 -24.96 -3.21 26.07
C TYR A 154 -24.10 -4.30 26.70
N ARG A 155 -24.69 -5.11 27.58
CA ARG A 155 -23.99 -6.22 28.22
C ARG A 155 -23.57 -7.26 27.19
N GLU A 156 -24.47 -7.62 26.27
CA GLU A 156 -24.17 -8.55 25.19
C GLU A 156 -23.14 -7.97 24.22
N PHE A 157 -23.21 -6.67 23.90
CA PHE A 157 -22.21 -6.02 23.06
C PHE A 157 -20.83 -5.99 23.73
N ALA A 158 -20.76 -5.65 25.02
CA ALA A 158 -19.53 -5.68 25.79
C ALA A 158 -18.95 -7.11 25.85
N ALA A 159 -19.79 -8.12 26.07
CA ALA A 159 -19.36 -9.52 26.05
C ALA A 159 -18.86 -9.96 24.65
N ALA A 160 -19.51 -9.50 23.56
CA ALA A 160 -19.04 -9.75 22.20
C ALA A 160 -17.68 -9.09 21.94
N LEU A 161 -17.51 -7.84 22.38
CA LEU A 161 -16.26 -7.10 22.28
C LEU A 161 -15.14 -7.79 23.06
N ASP A 162 -15.37 -8.14 24.33
CA ASP A 162 -14.38 -8.81 25.18
C ASP A 162 -13.95 -10.15 24.57
N ALA A 163 -14.90 -10.92 24.03
CA ALA A 163 -14.61 -12.18 23.36
C ALA A 163 -13.83 -11.99 22.05
N ALA A 164 -14.17 -11.00 21.23
CA ALA A 164 -13.44 -10.67 20.00
C ALA A 164 -12.03 -10.15 20.32
N ALA A 165 -11.87 -9.34 21.36
CA ALA A 165 -10.59 -8.85 21.84
C ALA A 165 -9.69 -9.97 22.36
N ALA A 166 -10.24 -10.91 23.14
CA ALA A 166 -9.50 -12.08 23.62
C ALA A 166 -9.05 -13.00 22.47
N ASP A 167 -9.90 -13.24 21.47
CA ASP A 167 -9.54 -14.01 20.27
C ASP A 167 -8.44 -13.30 19.46
N LEU A 168 -8.55 -11.98 19.27
CA LEU A 168 -7.51 -11.21 18.57
C LEU A 168 -6.17 -11.26 19.32
N GLU A 169 -6.17 -11.08 20.63
CA GLU A 169 -4.96 -11.16 21.46
C GLU A 169 -4.30 -12.54 21.35
N SER A 170 -5.09 -13.61 21.39
CA SER A 170 -4.62 -14.99 21.19
C SER A 170 -3.96 -15.17 19.82
N ARG A 171 -4.59 -14.66 18.75
CA ARG A 171 -4.06 -14.72 17.38
C ARG A 171 -2.77 -13.92 17.22
N VAL A 172 -2.66 -12.75 17.85
CA VAL A 172 -1.44 -11.93 17.83
C VAL A 172 -0.29 -12.70 18.47
N ARG A 173 -0.51 -13.29 19.65
CA ARG A 173 0.50 -14.11 20.34
C ARG A 173 0.90 -15.36 19.55
N ALA A 174 -0.05 -15.96 18.83
CA ALA A 174 0.17 -17.17 18.05
C ALA A 174 0.69 -16.92 16.63
N SER A 175 0.88 -15.67 16.19
CA SER A 175 1.31 -15.37 14.81
C SER A 175 2.77 -15.77 14.57
N PRO A 176 3.05 -16.74 13.67
CA PRO A 176 4.41 -17.12 13.34
C PRO A 176 5.16 -15.98 12.62
N GLU A 177 4.48 -15.13 11.86
CA GLU A 177 5.08 -14.00 11.15
C GLU A 177 5.61 -12.95 12.13
N LEU A 178 4.83 -12.63 13.17
CA LEU A 178 5.26 -11.69 14.21
C LEU A 178 6.40 -12.27 15.05
N ALA A 179 6.33 -13.56 15.38
CA ALA A 179 7.41 -14.25 16.09
C ALA A 179 8.72 -14.28 15.28
N LEU A 180 8.63 -14.57 13.97
CA LEU A 180 9.78 -14.53 13.06
C LEU A 180 10.38 -13.12 12.97
N PHE A 181 9.53 -12.10 12.85
CA PHE A 181 9.98 -10.71 12.83
C PHE A 181 10.71 -10.34 14.13
N ALA A 182 10.14 -10.70 15.29
CA ALA A 182 10.76 -10.47 16.60
C ALA A 182 12.12 -11.16 16.73
N ALA A 183 12.23 -12.41 16.25
CA ALA A 183 13.48 -13.17 16.28
C ALA A 183 14.57 -12.53 15.40
N VAL A 184 14.22 -12.10 14.18
CA VAL A 184 15.14 -11.39 13.28
C VAL A 184 15.61 -10.08 13.90
N ARG A 185 14.68 -9.31 14.49
CA ARG A 185 14.99 -8.02 15.12
C ARG A 185 15.92 -8.18 16.33
N SER A 186 15.62 -9.13 17.20
CA SER A 186 16.41 -9.44 18.40
C SER A 186 17.80 -9.94 18.04
N SER A 187 17.93 -10.73 16.97
CA SER A 187 19.23 -11.22 16.48
C SER A 187 20.09 -10.09 15.89
N GLY A 188 19.46 -9.08 15.28
CA GLY A 188 20.15 -7.90 14.74
C GLY A 188 20.57 -6.87 15.79
N ALA A 189 19.94 -6.86 16.98
CA ALA A 189 20.16 -5.85 18.01
C ALA A 189 21.45 -6.06 18.84
N ALA A 190 22.11 -7.22 18.73
CA ALA A 190 23.39 -7.49 19.42
C ALA A 190 24.62 -6.89 18.70
N ALA A 191 24.46 -6.33 17.49
CA ALA A 191 25.47 -5.49 16.88
C ALA A 191 25.25 -4.05 17.37
N GLY A 192 26.18 -3.54 18.19
CA GLY A 192 26.03 -2.26 18.90
C GLY A 192 25.69 -1.04 18.02
N PRO A 193 25.32 0.09 18.65
CA PRO A 193 24.91 1.32 17.97
C PRO A 193 26.11 1.95 17.26
N GLY A 194 26.44 1.44 16.08
CA GLY A 194 27.58 1.88 15.29
C GLY A 194 27.55 1.42 13.84
N THR A 195 26.56 0.62 13.44
CA THR A 195 26.38 0.29 12.04
C THR A 195 24.89 0.24 11.79
N ALA A 196 24.34 1.39 11.38
CA ALA A 196 23.01 1.49 10.83
C ALA A 196 22.75 0.26 9.97
N ALA A 197 21.65 -0.45 10.26
CA ALA A 197 21.18 -1.52 9.42
C ALA A 197 21.33 -1.05 7.98
N ARG A 198 22.30 -1.63 7.26
CA ARG A 198 22.32 -1.55 5.81
C ARG A 198 20.98 -2.16 5.46
N ALA A 199 20.00 -1.30 5.16
CA ALA A 199 18.88 -1.71 4.36
C ALA A 199 19.49 -2.59 3.27
N LEU A 200 18.87 -3.72 2.95
CA LEU A 200 19.14 -4.43 1.71
C LEU A 200 18.71 -3.49 0.57
N SER A 201 19.44 -2.40 0.43
CA SER A 201 19.54 -1.52 -0.70
C SER A 201 20.16 -2.43 -1.72
N SER A 202 19.33 -2.92 -2.63
CA SER A 202 19.83 -3.55 -3.84
C SER A 202 20.92 -2.64 -4.40
N GLU A 203 22.07 -3.19 -4.79
CA GLU A 203 23.11 -2.42 -5.47
C GLU A 203 22.58 -1.71 -6.74
N VAL A 204 21.42 -2.18 -7.22
CA VAL A 204 20.64 -1.58 -8.31
C VAL A 204 20.02 -0.24 -7.92
N ASP A 205 19.59 -0.04 -6.67
CA ASP A 205 18.87 1.17 -6.24
C ASP A 205 19.83 2.32 -5.86
N ASN A 206 21.04 1.98 -5.42
CA ASN A 206 22.07 2.92 -5.02
C ASN A 206 23.38 2.61 -5.74
N ALA A 207 23.80 3.51 -6.62
CA ALA A 207 25.11 3.42 -7.26
C ALA A 207 26.22 3.48 -6.20
N SER A 208 26.87 2.35 -5.95
CA SER A 208 28.02 2.26 -5.03
C SER A 208 29.31 2.83 -5.62
N PHE A 209 29.31 3.09 -6.93
CA PHE A 209 30.44 3.63 -7.69
C PHE A 209 30.23 5.12 -8.01
N ARG A 210 31.35 5.82 -8.25
CA ARG A 210 31.37 7.20 -8.75
C ARG A 210 32.42 7.33 -9.82
N LEU A 211 31.99 7.49 -11.07
CA LEU A 211 32.86 7.82 -12.19
C LEU A 211 33.15 9.33 -12.19
N PRO A 212 34.25 9.76 -12.86
CA PRO A 212 34.51 11.19 -13.07
C PRO A 212 33.31 11.89 -13.72
N VAL A 213 33.01 13.09 -13.24
CA VAL A 213 31.87 13.87 -13.73
C VAL A 213 32.11 14.31 -15.16
N GLU A 214 31.17 14.02 -16.06
CA GLU A 214 31.13 14.55 -17.43
C GLU A 214 30.27 15.83 -17.45
N PRO A 215 30.87 17.04 -17.42
CA PRO A 215 30.13 18.28 -17.17
C PRO A 215 29.09 18.60 -18.24
N THR A 216 29.22 18.02 -19.44
CA THR A 216 28.33 18.23 -20.57
C THR A 216 27.26 17.14 -20.71
N ALA A 217 27.28 16.09 -19.87
CA ALA A 217 26.28 15.04 -19.92
C ALA A 217 24.92 15.56 -19.43
N VAL A 218 23.84 15.18 -20.13
CA VAL A 218 22.47 15.62 -19.85
C VAL A 218 21.55 14.41 -19.82
N ALA A 219 20.57 14.40 -18.92
CA ALA A 219 19.56 13.36 -18.87
C ALA A 219 18.16 13.92 -18.66
N TRP A 220 17.16 13.22 -19.20
CA TRP A 220 15.75 13.43 -18.94
C TRP A 220 15.17 12.13 -18.37
N VAL A 221 14.63 12.20 -17.16
CA VAL A 221 14.18 11.02 -16.40
C VAL A 221 12.80 11.32 -15.82
N ALA A 222 11.80 10.54 -16.22
CA ALA A 222 10.44 10.70 -15.72
C ALA A 222 9.88 9.37 -15.21
N GLY A 223 9.15 9.41 -14.09
CA GLY A 223 8.43 8.26 -13.54
C GLY A 223 7.02 8.67 -13.14
N VAL A 224 6.00 7.98 -13.63
CA VAL A 224 4.59 8.25 -13.30
C VAL A 224 3.96 7.00 -12.73
N GLU A 225 3.83 6.93 -11.40
CA GLU A 225 3.26 5.77 -10.74
C GLU A 225 1.73 5.87 -10.61
N ARG A 226 1.22 7.04 -10.19
CA ARG A 226 -0.22 7.28 -10.00
C ARG A 226 -0.72 8.34 -10.96
N TYR A 227 -1.82 8.06 -11.62
CA TYR A 227 -2.46 8.96 -12.58
C TYR A 227 -3.67 9.64 -11.95
N GLU A 228 -4.03 10.83 -12.44
CA GLU A 228 -5.20 11.58 -11.98
C GLU A 228 -6.51 10.82 -12.21
N ASP A 229 -6.58 10.00 -13.27
CA ASP A 229 -7.71 9.12 -13.58
C ASP A 229 -7.84 7.89 -12.65
N GLY A 230 -6.94 7.76 -11.67
CA GLY A 230 -6.86 6.61 -10.76
C GLY A 230 -6.09 5.41 -11.32
N GLY A 231 -5.54 5.51 -12.54
CA GLY A 231 -4.64 4.51 -13.09
C GLY A 231 -3.36 4.37 -12.27
N LEU A 232 -2.76 3.18 -12.33
CA LEU A 232 -1.54 2.84 -11.59
C LEU A 232 -0.52 2.15 -12.49
N ALA A 233 0.74 2.60 -12.44
CA ALA A 233 1.91 1.92 -12.97
C ALA A 233 2.88 1.64 -11.81
N PRO A 234 2.74 0.48 -11.13
CA PRO A 234 3.44 0.22 -9.87
C PRO A 234 4.96 0.33 -10.06
N HIS A 235 5.64 0.94 -9.08
CA HIS A 235 7.10 1.10 -9.01
C HIS A 235 7.72 2.09 -10.01
N ALA A 236 6.96 2.69 -10.93
CA ALA A 236 7.50 3.59 -11.95
C ALA A 236 8.30 4.78 -11.38
N GLU A 237 7.85 5.39 -10.28
CA GLU A 237 8.59 6.49 -9.64
C GLU A 237 9.86 6.02 -8.95
N ARG A 238 9.81 4.82 -8.34
CA ARG A 238 10.97 4.20 -7.70
C ARG A 238 12.05 3.84 -8.73
N ASP A 239 11.65 3.27 -9.85
CA ASP A 239 12.57 2.88 -10.93
C ASP A 239 13.23 4.11 -11.56
N ALA A 240 12.46 5.17 -11.82
CA ALA A 240 13.00 6.45 -12.30
C ALA A 240 14.00 7.08 -11.33
N LEU A 241 13.73 6.98 -10.02
CA LEU A 241 14.68 7.45 -9.00
C LEU A 241 15.96 6.62 -8.97
N ALA A 242 15.86 5.29 -9.07
CA ALA A 242 17.03 4.40 -9.16
C ALA A 242 17.89 4.74 -10.39
N VAL A 243 17.26 4.93 -11.56
CA VAL A 243 17.98 5.34 -12.78
C VAL A 243 18.68 6.69 -12.61
N ARG A 244 18.01 7.69 -12.00
CA ARG A 244 18.67 8.97 -11.68
C ARG A 244 19.91 8.77 -10.81
N ASN A 245 19.82 7.96 -9.77
CA ASN A 245 20.94 7.70 -8.87
C ASN A 245 22.10 6.99 -9.60
N GLN A 246 21.78 6.05 -10.49
CA GLN A 246 22.77 5.38 -11.34
C GLN A 246 23.46 6.35 -12.31
N LEU A 247 22.72 7.25 -12.94
CA LEU A 247 23.32 8.27 -13.82
C LEU A 247 24.27 9.19 -13.06
N ILE A 248 23.92 9.61 -11.85
CA ILE A 248 24.80 10.41 -11.00
C ILE A 248 26.07 9.62 -10.65
N GLY A 249 25.94 8.33 -10.31
CA GLY A 249 27.08 7.43 -10.10
C GLY A 249 27.96 7.26 -11.34
N LEU A 250 27.36 7.27 -12.54
CA LEU A 250 28.06 7.20 -13.82
C LEU A 250 28.70 8.54 -14.26
N GLY A 251 28.58 9.59 -13.45
CA GLY A 251 29.23 10.88 -13.70
C GLY A 251 28.33 11.94 -14.34
N TRP A 252 27.01 11.74 -14.41
CA TRP A 252 26.10 12.83 -14.82
C TRP A 252 26.03 13.88 -13.70
N PRO A 253 26.21 15.17 -14.01
CA PRO A 253 25.98 16.24 -13.05
C PRO A 253 24.51 16.26 -12.63
N ASP A 254 24.21 16.26 -11.34
CA ASP A 254 22.83 16.24 -10.85
C ASP A 254 21.97 17.38 -11.42
N ARG A 255 22.55 18.59 -11.54
CA ARG A 255 21.90 19.76 -12.18
C ARG A 255 21.52 19.58 -13.65
N ASN A 256 22.13 18.60 -14.33
CA ASN A 256 21.88 18.27 -15.72
C ASN A 256 20.91 17.08 -15.87
N VAL A 257 20.45 16.47 -14.78
CA VAL A 257 19.41 15.43 -14.76
C VAL A 257 18.06 16.10 -14.52
N LEU A 258 17.25 16.21 -15.57
CA LEU A 258 15.89 16.72 -15.50
C LEU A 258 14.97 15.59 -14.99
N TRP A 259 14.58 15.66 -13.72
CA TRP A 259 13.80 14.62 -13.05
C TRP A 259 12.35 15.03 -12.81
N PHE A 260 11.42 14.17 -13.20
CA PHE A 260 9.97 14.35 -13.05
C PHE A 260 9.34 13.13 -12.37
N SER A 261 8.59 13.34 -11.30
CA SER A 261 7.83 12.30 -10.61
C SER A 261 6.49 12.81 -10.08
N GLY A 262 5.52 11.92 -9.92
CA GLY A 262 4.19 12.24 -9.41
C GLY A 262 3.56 13.44 -10.13
N ARG A 263 3.08 14.43 -9.36
CA ARG A 263 2.48 15.67 -9.88
C ARG A 263 3.43 16.53 -10.74
N ARG A 264 4.75 16.39 -10.59
CA ARG A 264 5.72 17.12 -11.42
C ARG A 264 5.81 16.53 -12.83
N ALA A 265 5.28 15.33 -13.04
CA ALA A 265 5.18 14.71 -14.36
C ALA A 265 3.86 15.07 -15.07
N GLU A 266 3.31 16.26 -14.86
CA GLU A 266 2.21 16.79 -15.67
C GLU A 266 2.67 17.07 -17.11
N ARG A 267 1.76 16.99 -18.07
CA ARG A 267 2.11 17.12 -19.50
C ARG A 267 2.85 18.42 -19.82
N ALA A 268 2.45 19.53 -19.21
CA ALA A 268 3.08 20.84 -19.42
C ALA A 268 4.55 20.85 -18.98
N GLN A 269 4.83 20.33 -17.77
CA GLN A 269 6.19 20.24 -17.24
C GLN A 269 7.06 19.25 -18.01
N LEU A 270 6.51 18.09 -18.40
CA LEU A 270 7.26 17.12 -19.20
C LEU A 270 7.66 17.72 -20.55
N ARG A 271 6.75 18.43 -21.23
CA ARG A 271 7.06 19.14 -22.50
C ARG A 271 8.09 20.24 -22.30
N GLN A 272 7.94 21.08 -21.28
CA GLN A 272 8.93 22.11 -20.97
C GLN A 272 10.30 21.50 -20.65
N GLY A 273 10.30 20.38 -19.93
CA GLY A 273 11.49 19.58 -19.64
C GLY A 273 12.15 19.02 -20.88
N LEU A 274 11.36 18.49 -21.81
CA LEU A 274 11.83 17.95 -23.09
C LEU A 274 12.45 19.05 -23.96
N GLU A 275 11.84 20.24 -23.98
CA GLU A 275 12.39 21.42 -24.64
C GLU A 275 13.73 21.86 -24.04
N ALA A 276 13.82 21.89 -22.72
CA ALA A 276 15.07 22.18 -22.02
C ALA A 276 16.13 21.10 -22.27
N PHE A 277 15.73 19.83 -22.30
CA PHE A 277 16.58 18.69 -22.62
C PHE A 277 17.15 18.84 -24.03
N ARG A 278 16.31 19.10 -25.03
CA ARG A 278 16.73 19.29 -26.43
C ARG A 278 17.75 20.43 -26.57
N ARG A 279 17.48 21.58 -25.94
CA ARG A 279 18.43 22.72 -25.96
C ARG A 279 19.77 22.39 -25.33
N ARG A 280 19.79 21.66 -24.22
CA ARG A 280 21.04 21.24 -23.54
C ARG A 280 21.74 20.11 -24.29
N GLY A 281 20.98 19.19 -24.87
CA GLY A 281 21.45 18.00 -25.59
C GLY A 281 22.19 18.34 -26.87
N ALA A 282 21.85 19.44 -27.53
CA ALA A 282 22.53 19.90 -28.75
C ALA A 282 24.04 20.14 -28.58
N ALA A 283 24.50 20.45 -27.36
CA ALA A 283 25.91 20.65 -27.03
C ALA A 283 26.46 19.60 -26.04
N ALA A 284 25.68 18.57 -25.73
CA ALA A 284 26.04 17.57 -24.75
C ALA A 284 26.94 16.49 -25.36
N ALA A 285 28.00 16.06 -24.66
CA ALA A 285 28.79 14.92 -25.10
C ALA A 285 28.00 13.60 -25.03
N LYS A 286 27.04 13.52 -24.10
CA LYS A 286 26.18 12.35 -23.88
C LYS A 286 24.80 12.79 -23.43
N THR A 287 23.79 12.16 -23.99
CA THR A 287 22.38 12.37 -23.67
C THR A 287 21.75 11.05 -23.23
N PHE A 288 20.82 11.10 -22.29
CA PHE A 288 20.10 9.94 -21.80
C PHE A 288 18.63 10.28 -21.57
N LEU A 289 17.73 9.38 -21.98
CA LEU A 289 16.30 9.55 -21.83
C LEU A 289 15.71 8.30 -21.17
N TYR A 290 14.90 8.49 -20.14
CA TYR A 290 14.19 7.42 -19.47
C TYR A 290 12.79 7.86 -19.07
N PHE A 291 11.82 6.99 -19.33
CA PHE A 291 10.44 7.16 -18.93
C PHE A 291 9.93 5.85 -18.33
N ALA A 292 9.44 5.87 -17.10
CA ALA A 292 8.70 4.76 -16.51
C ALA A 292 7.24 5.17 -16.30
N GLY A 293 6.32 4.41 -16.88
CA GLY A 293 4.88 4.68 -16.80
C GLY A 293 4.12 4.04 -17.95
N ARG A 294 2.84 4.40 -18.08
CA ARG A 294 1.92 3.94 -19.12
C ARG A 294 2.16 4.65 -20.45
N ALA A 295 2.02 3.89 -21.53
CA ALA A 295 1.85 4.40 -22.88
C ALA A 295 0.49 3.96 -23.44
N VAL A 296 0.01 4.68 -24.45
CA VAL A 296 -1.22 4.36 -25.17
C VAL A 296 -0.95 4.45 -26.67
N THR A 297 -1.36 3.42 -27.39
CA THR A 297 -1.32 3.37 -28.85
C THR A 297 -2.70 3.65 -29.39
N ASP A 298 -2.80 4.64 -30.28
CA ASP A 298 -4.05 4.94 -30.98
C ASP A 298 -4.32 3.83 -32.02
N PRO A 299 -5.44 3.10 -31.96
CA PRO A 299 -5.71 1.98 -32.86
C PRO A 299 -5.98 2.42 -34.31
N GLY A 300 -6.40 3.67 -34.53
CA GLY A 300 -6.67 4.19 -35.87
C GLY A 300 -5.40 4.65 -36.59
N THR A 301 -4.44 5.21 -35.86
CA THR A 301 -3.19 5.74 -36.46
C THR A 301 -1.95 4.90 -36.20
N GLY A 302 -2.02 3.96 -35.24
CA GLY A 302 -0.86 3.19 -34.77
C GLY A 302 0.15 4.01 -33.96
N ARG A 303 -0.11 5.30 -33.69
CA ARG A 303 0.83 6.18 -33.00
C ARG A 303 0.81 5.94 -31.50
N THR A 304 1.99 5.81 -30.92
CA THR A 304 2.19 5.61 -29.48
C THR A 304 2.42 6.96 -28.79
N SER A 305 1.80 7.16 -27.64
CA SER A 305 2.02 8.32 -26.77
C SER A 305 2.26 7.90 -25.34
N LEU A 306 3.19 8.57 -24.66
CA LEU A 306 3.40 8.46 -23.23
C LEU A 306 2.28 9.19 -22.48
N LEU A 307 1.81 8.63 -21.37
CA LEU A 307 0.84 9.28 -20.49
C LEU A 307 1.53 10.05 -19.37
N ALA A 308 1.22 11.33 -19.27
CA ALA A 308 1.56 12.19 -18.14
C ALA A 308 0.63 11.96 -16.94
N TRP A 309 0.98 12.52 -15.78
CA TRP A 309 0.23 12.40 -14.54
C TRP A 309 -1.24 12.84 -14.67
N ASP A 310 -1.48 13.95 -15.39
CA ASP A 310 -2.79 14.55 -15.69
C ASP A 310 -3.57 13.81 -16.79
N GLY A 311 -3.12 12.62 -17.20
CA GLY A 311 -3.68 11.89 -18.33
C GLY A 311 -3.36 12.50 -19.70
N GLY A 312 -2.60 13.60 -19.73
CA GLY A 312 -2.15 14.24 -20.96
C GLY A 312 -1.22 13.33 -21.77
N ARG A 313 -1.37 13.35 -23.10
CA ARG A 313 -0.58 12.53 -24.02
C ARG A 313 0.62 13.31 -24.57
N ILE A 314 1.78 12.66 -24.61
CA ILE A 314 3.00 13.14 -25.26
C ILE A 314 3.37 12.13 -26.35
N PRO A 315 3.34 12.49 -27.64
CA PRO A 315 3.75 11.59 -28.71
C PRO A 315 5.14 11.01 -28.44
N LEU A 316 5.30 9.70 -28.61
CA LEU A 316 6.60 9.05 -28.41
C LEU A 316 7.63 9.58 -29.41
N ASP A 317 7.22 9.87 -30.63
CA ASP A 317 8.08 10.45 -31.68
C ASP A 317 8.68 11.79 -31.23
N ASP A 318 7.89 12.69 -30.62
CA ASP A 318 8.38 13.97 -30.08
C ASP A 318 9.50 13.75 -29.04
N VAL A 319 9.38 12.69 -28.24
CA VAL A 319 10.34 12.33 -27.18
C VAL A 319 11.63 11.77 -27.78
N LEU A 320 11.50 10.91 -28.79
CA LEU A 320 12.64 10.33 -29.50
C LEU A 320 13.39 11.39 -30.31
N ASP A 321 12.68 12.28 -31.00
CA ASP A 321 13.25 13.37 -31.79
C ASP A 321 14.02 14.40 -30.93
N ALA A 322 13.68 14.51 -29.65
CA ALA A 322 14.35 15.41 -28.72
C ALA A 322 15.75 14.93 -28.30
N ALA A 323 16.16 13.69 -28.64
CA ALA A 323 17.44 13.09 -28.27
C ALA A 323 18.40 13.00 -29.48
N PRO A 324 19.03 14.11 -29.92
CA PRO A 324 19.96 14.07 -31.03
C PRO A 324 21.20 13.24 -30.67
N GLY A 325 21.48 12.20 -31.46
CA GLY A 325 22.72 11.41 -31.38
C GLY A 325 22.87 10.50 -30.14
N ALA A 326 21.81 10.28 -29.37
CA ALA A 326 21.86 9.48 -28.14
C ALA A 326 21.81 7.97 -28.42
N GLY A 327 22.51 7.18 -27.61
CA GLY A 327 22.06 5.83 -27.27
C GLY A 327 20.80 5.93 -26.42
N ALA A 328 19.65 6.22 -27.05
CA ALA A 328 18.38 6.37 -26.37
C ALA A 328 17.87 5.00 -25.90
N ALA A 329 17.69 4.84 -24.59
CA ALA A 329 17.09 3.65 -23.99
C ALA A 329 15.69 4.01 -23.46
N VAL A 330 14.67 3.87 -24.30
CA VAL A 330 13.28 4.07 -23.87
C VAL A 330 12.74 2.74 -23.33
N ALA A 331 12.60 2.63 -22.01
CA ALA A 331 11.98 1.48 -21.36
C ALA A 331 10.49 1.76 -21.12
N VAL A 332 9.63 1.42 -22.09
CA VAL A 332 8.17 1.56 -21.91
C VAL A 332 7.62 0.32 -21.20
N PHE A 333 6.98 0.52 -20.06
CA PHE A 333 6.24 -0.54 -19.38
C PHE A 333 4.75 -0.45 -19.74
N GLU A 334 4.32 -1.26 -20.69
CA GLU A 334 2.89 -1.46 -20.92
C GLU A 334 2.32 -2.29 -19.78
N ALA A 335 1.63 -1.64 -18.84
CA ALA A 335 0.62 -2.35 -18.09
C ALA A 335 -0.47 -2.74 -19.10
N PRO A 336 -0.81 -4.04 -19.27
CA PRO A 336 -1.93 -4.42 -20.11
C PRO A 336 -3.13 -3.63 -19.61
N ALA A 337 -3.74 -2.84 -20.49
CA ALA A 337 -5.01 -2.21 -20.19
C ALA A 337 -5.90 -3.35 -19.68
N ALA A 338 -6.25 -3.32 -18.39
CA ALA A 338 -7.23 -4.24 -17.87
C ALA A 338 -8.44 -4.04 -18.77
N LEU A 339 -8.71 -5.00 -19.66
CA LEU A 339 -9.92 -5.08 -20.44
C LEU A 339 -11.02 -4.99 -19.39
N GLY A 340 -11.63 -3.81 -19.27
CA GLY A 340 -12.72 -3.60 -18.33
C GLY A 340 -13.75 -4.70 -18.56
N PRO A 341 -14.43 -5.19 -17.52
CA PRO A 341 -15.40 -6.26 -17.68
C PRO A 341 -16.35 -5.89 -18.81
N ALA A 342 -16.41 -6.74 -19.84
CA ALA A 342 -17.28 -6.55 -20.98
C ALA A 342 -18.68 -6.21 -20.44
N ARG A 343 -19.22 -5.04 -20.82
CA ARG A 343 -20.56 -4.62 -20.41
C ARG A 343 -21.54 -5.76 -20.73
N PRO A 344 -22.19 -6.38 -19.73
CA PRO A 344 -23.22 -7.36 -20.00
C PRO A 344 -24.43 -6.60 -20.52
N GLY A 345 -24.65 -6.58 -21.84
CA GLY A 345 -25.84 -5.94 -22.41
C GLY A 345 -25.78 -5.49 -23.87
N ALA A 346 -24.64 -5.59 -24.58
CA ALA A 346 -24.62 -5.29 -26.02
C ALA A 346 -25.21 -6.46 -26.82
N SER A 347 -26.54 -6.57 -26.83
CA SER A 347 -27.31 -7.43 -27.73
C SER A 347 -27.14 -6.97 -29.17
N MET A 348 -26.14 -7.49 -29.88
CA MET A 348 -26.02 -7.38 -31.33
C MET A 348 -27.10 -8.24 -32.00
N LYS A 349 -28.29 -7.67 -32.26
CA LYS A 349 -29.19 -8.16 -33.31
C LYS A 349 -28.75 -7.54 -34.64
N GLY A 350 -27.70 -8.10 -35.22
CA GLY A 350 -27.23 -7.79 -36.57
C GLY A 350 -27.63 -8.92 -37.52
N ARG A 351 -28.55 -8.59 -38.42
CA ARG A 351 -29.19 -9.47 -39.41
C ARG A 351 -28.14 -10.03 -40.38
N ALA A 352 -28.15 -11.35 -40.56
CA ALA A 352 -27.37 -12.06 -41.58
C ALA A 352 -27.95 -11.80 -42.98
N THR A 353 -27.13 -11.32 -43.91
CA THR A 353 -27.33 -11.46 -45.36
C THR A 353 -25.99 -11.33 -46.09
N GLY A 354 -25.58 -12.37 -46.81
CA GLY A 354 -24.75 -12.24 -48.03
C GLY A 354 -23.38 -12.92 -48.01
N PRO A 355 -22.96 -13.58 -49.12
CA PRO A 355 -21.99 -14.68 -49.08
C PRO A 355 -20.53 -14.23 -49.30
N SER A 356 -19.62 -14.98 -48.68
CA SER A 356 -18.18 -14.97 -48.95
C SER A 356 -17.87 -15.44 -50.37
N PRO A 357 -16.86 -14.85 -51.02
CA PRO A 357 -16.04 -15.70 -51.87
C PRO A 357 -14.54 -15.34 -51.88
N TRP A 358 -13.75 -16.37 -52.18
CA TRP A 358 -12.36 -16.40 -52.68
C TRP A 358 -11.19 -16.43 -51.69
N ASN A 359 -10.81 -17.68 -51.42
CA ASN A 359 -9.44 -18.19 -51.31
C ASN A 359 -8.67 -17.93 -52.63
N CYS A 360 -7.43 -17.44 -52.56
CA CYS A 360 -6.40 -17.63 -53.59
C CYS A 360 -4.99 -17.52 -53.00
N SER A 361 -4.23 -18.55 -53.30
CA SER A 361 -2.84 -18.90 -53.06
C SER A 361 -1.78 -17.98 -53.70
N GLY A 362 -0.65 -17.81 -52.97
CA GLY A 362 0.74 -17.84 -53.46
C GLY A 362 1.23 -16.71 -54.39
N PRO A 363 2.54 -16.63 -54.68
CA PRO A 363 3.64 -17.54 -54.32
C PRO A 363 4.38 -17.22 -53.01
#